data_AF-A0A7K2FSG4-F1
#
_entry.id   AF-A0A7K2FSG4-F1
#
_cell.length_a   1.000
_cell.length_b   1.000
_cell.length_c   1.000
_cell.angle_alpha   90.00
_cell.angle_beta   90.00
_cell.angle_gamma   90.00
#
_symmetry.space_group_name_H-M   'P 1'
#
loop_
_entity.id
_entity.type
_entity.pdbx_description
1 polymer ?
#
loop_
_entity_poly.entity_id
_entity_poly.type
_entity_poly.pdbx_seq_one_letter_code
_entity_poly.pdbx_strand_id
1 'polypeptide(L)'
;MPHHQALLDNTDWGALATPRGTGESLPTALAGLLDPDPVVRSAAADDALGGVSHQNTIYEATVPVALYIAAILDQPAITAGEFGPDTGPTLVRLLDWLSDTAYDADDECVNVSERHFGEGYLDEYRELRAFRDLRPAIFSAVHPLLGHDDAEVRHAALITAIPLTEHPALTAHHAELAHHARRLLATSTDRHHRDRALDAMKAWGHDTGDLENADDIADRERRARLVAELASRAGG
;
A
#
# COMPACT_ATOMS: atom_id res chain seq x y z
N MET A 1 -11.71 -14.13 1.95
CA MET A 1 -10.31 -14.16 2.43
C MET A 1 -10.04 -15.51 3.09
N PRO A 2 -8.88 -16.16 2.87
CA PRO A 2 -8.45 -17.32 3.66
C PRO A 2 -8.22 -16.93 5.13
N HIS A 3 -8.29 -17.91 6.04
CA HIS A 3 -7.94 -17.68 7.45
C HIS A 3 -6.42 -17.50 7.61
N HIS A 4 -5.97 -16.54 8.42
CA HIS A 4 -4.54 -16.20 8.56
C HIS A 4 -3.66 -17.40 8.96
N GLN A 5 -4.11 -18.24 9.91
CA GLN A 5 -3.38 -19.46 10.28
C GLN A 5 -3.19 -20.43 9.11
N ALA A 6 -4.20 -20.59 8.25
CA ALA A 6 -4.08 -21.45 7.07
C ALA A 6 -3.07 -20.90 6.05
N LEU A 7 -2.89 -19.58 5.98
CA LEU A 7 -1.84 -18.97 5.14
C LEU A 7 -0.45 -19.27 5.68
N LEU A 8 -0.26 -19.25 7.00
CA LEU A 8 1.01 -19.62 7.63
C LEU A 8 1.34 -21.09 7.37
N ASP A 9 0.38 -21.98 7.58
CA ASP A 9 0.61 -23.42 7.56
C ASP A 9 0.76 -24.00 6.14
N ASN A 10 0.07 -23.42 5.15
CA ASN A 10 0.02 -23.97 3.79
C ASN A 10 0.96 -23.28 2.79
N THR A 11 1.68 -22.24 3.21
CA THR A 11 2.67 -21.57 2.36
C THR A 11 4.03 -22.21 2.58
N ASP A 12 4.72 -22.61 1.52
CA ASP A 12 6.09 -23.12 1.59
C ASP A 12 7.10 -21.95 1.70
N TRP A 13 7.15 -21.32 2.87
CA TRP A 13 7.95 -20.11 3.10
C TRP A 13 9.45 -20.30 2.82
N GLY A 14 9.98 -21.51 3.03
CA GLY A 14 11.38 -21.81 2.76
C GLY A 14 11.73 -21.82 1.27
N ALA A 15 10.74 -22.04 0.39
CA ALA A 15 10.92 -21.97 -1.05
C ALA A 15 10.84 -20.54 -1.62
N LEU A 16 10.30 -19.58 -0.87
CA LEU A 16 10.04 -18.23 -1.38
C LEU A 16 11.26 -17.32 -1.21
N ALA A 17 11.66 -16.69 -2.31
CA ALA A 17 12.72 -15.69 -2.31
C ALA A 17 12.33 -14.42 -1.52
N THR A 18 13.32 -13.86 -0.83
CA THR A 18 13.28 -12.57 -0.13
C THR A 18 14.49 -11.72 -0.57
N PRO A 19 14.55 -10.42 -0.24
CA PRO A 19 15.74 -9.61 -0.49
C PRO A 19 17.04 -10.18 0.14
N ARG A 20 16.92 -11.04 1.17
CA ARG A 20 18.04 -11.52 1.98
C ARG A 20 18.24 -13.03 1.93
N GLY A 21 17.52 -13.75 1.06
CA GLY A 21 17.59 -15.21 0.96
C GLY A 21 16.22 -15.84 0.79
N THR A 22 15.84 -16.73 1.71
CA THR A 22 14.55 -17.42 1.73
C THR A 22 13.63 -16.89 2.83
N GLY A 23 12.35 -17.26 2.78
CA GLY A 23 11.33 -16.83 3.73
C GLY A 23 11.24 -17.65 5.02
N GLU A 24 12.24 -18.48 5.36
CA GLU A 24 12.17 -19.42 6.50
C GLU A 24 11.84 -18.76 7.85
N SER A 25 12.23 -17.50 8.06
CA SER A 25 11.94 -16.76 9.30
C SER A 25 10.57 -16.08 9.31
N LEU A 26 9.90 -15.95 8.15
CA LEU A 26 8.64 -15.21 8.02
C LEU A 26 7.50 -15.79 8.86
N PRO A 27 7.29 -17.12 8.96
CA PRO A 27 6.20 -17.66 9.78
C PRO A 27 6.23 -17.21 11.23
N THR A 28 7.42 -17.21 11.84
CA THR A 28 7.62 -16.77 13.23
C THR A 28 7.34 -15.28 13.37
N ALA A 29 7.85 -14.46 12.46
CA ALA A 29 7.63 -13.01 12.48
C ALA A 29 6.15 -12.67 12.26
N LEU A 30 5.49 -13.29 11.29
CA LEU A 30 4.07 -13.05 10.99
C LEU A 30 3.14 -13.50 12.13
N ALA A 31 3.46 -14.61 12.81
CA ALA A 31 2.72 -15.02 14.01
C ALA A 31 2.87 -14.00 15.15
N GLY A 32 4.06 -13.41 15.31
CA GLY A 32 4.34 -12.37 16.31
C GLY A 32 3.53 -11.09 16.13
N LEU A 33 2.98 -10.81 14.94
CA LEU A 33 2.09 -9.67 14.71
C LEU A 33 0.79 -9.74 15.54
N LEU A 34 0.40 -10.93 15.99
CA LEU A 34 -0.80 -11.13 16.81
C LEU A 34 -0.48 -11.32 18.30
N ASP A 35 0.79 -11.14 18.70
CA ASP A 35 1.18 -11.25 20.10
C ASP A 35 0.45 -10.19 20.94
N PRO A 36 -0.01 -10.49 22.18
CA PRO A 36 -0.62 -9.49 23.05
C PRO A 36 0.34 -8.36 23.46
N ASP A 37 1.66 -8.60 23.47
CA ASP A 37 2.67 -7.60 23.82
C ASP A 37 2.96 -6.66 22.62
N PRO A 38 2.70 -5.34 22.73
CA PRO A 38 2.97 -4.37 21.67
C PRO A 38 4.44 -4.29 21.26
N VAL A 39 5.38 -4.59 22.17
CA VAL A 39 6.82 -4.61 21.85
C VAL A 39 7.15 -5.80 20.95
N VAL A 40 6.59 -6.98 21.25
CA VAL A 40 6.74 -8.18 20.41
C VAL A 40 6.12 -7.95 19.05
N ARG A 41 4.90 -7.39 18.98
CA ARG A 41 4.27 -7.04 17.69
C ARG A 41 5.13 -6.08 16.89
N SER A 42 5.71 -5.05 17.52
CA SER A 42 6.51 -4.05 16.82
C SER A 42 7.76 -4.66 16.19
N ALA A 43 8.48 -5.47 16.95
CA ALA A 43 9.65 -6.19 16.45
C ALA A 43 9.27 -7.18 15.34
N ALA A 44 8.17 -7.91 15.53
CA ALA A 44 7.62 -8.80 14.53
C ALA A 44 7.26 -8.07 13.21
N ALA A 45 6.73 -6.86 13.28
CA ALA A 45 6.47 -6.03 12.11
C ALA A 45 7.76 -5.54 11.44
N ASP A 46 8.79 -5.17 12.21
CA ASP A 46 10.10 -4.82 11.64
C ASP A 46 10.69 -6.00 10.87
N ASP A 47 10.65 -7.20 11.46
CA ASP A 47 11.21 -8.42 10.89
C ASP A 47 10.42 -8.91 9.67
N ALA A 48 9.08 -8.98 9.77
CA ALA A 48 8.24 -9.47 8.69
C ALA A 48 8.23 -8.51 7.49
N LEU A 49 7.95 -7.23 7.73
CA LEU A 49 7.81 -6.24 6.65
C LEU A 49 9.17 -5.90 6.05
N GLY A 50 10.19 -5.67 6.89
CA GLY A 50 11.55 -5.44 6.43
C GLY A 50 12.18 -6.66 5.74
N GLY A 51 11.69 -7.87 6.07
CA GLY A 51 12.10 -9.12 5.44
C GLY A 51 11.63 -9.30 4.01
N VAL A 52 10.62 -8.54 3.55
CA VAL A 52 10.08 -8.63 2.17
C VAL A 52 10.06 -7.30 1.42
N SER A 53 10.61 -6.24 2.01
CA SER A 53 10.64 -4.90 1.43
C SER A 53 12.07 -4.50 1.07
N HIS A 54 12.32 -4.26 -0.21
CA HIS A 54 13.61 -3.72 -0.66
C HIS A 54 13.48 -3.13 -2.07
N GLN A 55 13.96 -1.90 -2.25
CA GLN A 55 14.06 -1.20 -3.55
C GLN A 55 12.79 -1.31 -4.41
N ASN A 56 11.62 -1.13 -3.80
CA ASN A 56 10.32 -1.11 -4.48
C ASN A 56 10.07 -2.37 -5.35
N THR A 57 10.62 -3.50 -4.92
CA THR A 57 10.58 -4.78 -5.66
C THR A 57 9.60 -5.74 -4.97
N ILE A 58 8.72 -6.36 -5.75
CA ILE A 58 7.79 -7.40 -5.29
C ILE A 58 8.48 -8.77 -5.36
N TYR A 59 8.84 -9.33 -4.22
CA TYR A 59 9.46 -10.65 -4.12
C TYR A 59 8.40 -11.76 -4.04
N GLU A 60 8.82 -13.00 -4.26
CA GLU A 60 7.93 -14.18 -4.13
C GLU A 60 7.26 -14.23 -2.75
N ALA A 61 8.00 -13.90 -1.69
CA ALA A 61 7.47 -13.84 -0.33
C ALA A 61 6.56 -12.62 -0.07
N THR A 62 6.68 -11.52 -0.83
CA THR A 62 5.86 -10.32 -0.65
C THR A 62 4.38 -10.62 -0.86
N VAL A 63 4.06 -11.49 -1.83
CA VAL A 63 2.69 -11.86 -2.20
C VAL A 63 1.92 -12.53 -1.04
N PRO A 64 2.39 -13.66 -0.45
CA PRO A 64 1.71 -14.27 0.68
C PRO A 64 1.78 -13.43 1.97
N VAL A 65 2.82 -12.60 2.17
CA VAL A 65 2.84 -11.63 3.29
C VAL A 65 1.70 -10.63 3.16
N ALA A 66 1.49 -10.05 1.97
CA ALA A 66 0.39 -9.11 1.75
C ALA A 66 -0.98 -9.75 1.98
N LEU A 67 -1.16 -11.01 1.55
CA LEU A 67 -2.38 -11.76 1.80
C LEU A 67 -2.59 -12.06 3.29
N TYR A 68 -1.52 -12.41 4.00
CA TYR A 68 -1.57 -12.63 5.45
C TYR A 68 -1.95 -11.36 6.20
N ILE A 69 -1.32 -10.22 5.87
CA ILE A 69 -1.63 -8.93 6.49
C ILE A 69 -3.08 -8.57 6.25
N ALA A 70 -3.57 -8.68 5.01
CA ALA A 70 -4.97 -8.45 4.70
C ALA A 70 -5.92 -9.36 5.52
N ALA A 71 -5.51 -10.61 5.81
CA ALA A 71 -6.29 -11.55 6.60
C ALA A 71 -6.28 -11.27 8.13
N ILE A 72 -5.44 -10.34 8.62
CA ILE A 72 -5.36 -10.01 10.05
C ILE A 72 -5.81 -8.58 10.38
N LEU A 73 -6.17 -7.75 9.40
CA LEU A 73 -6.54 -6.34 9.65
C LEU A 73 -7.73 -6.18 10.61
N ASP A 74 -8.61 -7.19 10.72
CA ASP A 74 -9.78 -7.22 11.60
C ASP A 74 -9.54 -7.88 12.96
N GLN A 75 -8.31 -8.36 13.22
CA GLN A 75 -8.03 -9.11 14.43
C GLN A 75 -7.97 -8.18 15.65
N PRO A 76 -8.54 -8.58 16.81
CA PRO A 76 -8.57 -7.74 18.00
C PRO A 76 -7.20 -7.21 18.43
N ALA A 77 -6.14 -8.01 18.28
CA ALA A 77 -4.77 -7.61 18.60
C ALA A 77 -4.25 -6.46 17.72
N ILE A 78 -4.77 -6.35 16.49
CA ILE A 78 -4.43 -5.32 15.52
C ILE A 78 -5.31 -4.08 15.71
N THR A 79 -6.61 -4.27 15.94
CA THR A 79 -7.58 -3.17 16.08
C THR A 79 -7.57 -2.51 17.47
N ALA A 80 -7.03 -3.18 18.50
CA ALA A 80 -6.94 -2.61 19.86
C ALA A 80 -5.95 -1.45 19.98
N GLY A 81 -5.18 -1.15 18.92
CA GLY A 81 -4.75 0.22 18.65
C GLY A 81 -3.44 0.70 19.28
N GLU A 82 -2.53 -0.17 19.72
CA GLU A 82 -1.24 0.31 20.24
C GLU A 82 -0.06 -0.52 19.69
N PHE A 83 0.79 0.08 18.86
CA PHE A 83 2.23 -0.16 19.03
C PHE A 83 2.73 0.73 20.18
N GLY A 84 3.97 0.50 20.64
CA GLY A 84 4.56 1.29 21.72
C GLY A 84 4.50 2.81 21.47
N PRO A 85 4.84 3.64 22.48
CA PRO A 85 4.59 5.08 22.50
C PRO A 85 5.11 5.91 21.31
N ASP A 86 5.99 5.34 20.48
CA ASP A 86 6.66 6.04 19.37
C ASP A 86 6.19 5.61 17.95
N THR A 87 5.27 4.63 17.81
CA THR A 87 5.02 3.96 16.51
C THR A 87 3.58 4.03 15.98
N GLY A 88 2.65 4.66 16.71
CA GLY A 88 1.25 4.80 16.30
C GLY A 88 0.46 3.47 16.32
N PRO A 89 -0.78 3.44 15.82
CA PRO A 89 -1.61 2.24 15.84
C PRO A 89 -1.07 1.13 14.94
N THR A 90 -1.12 -0.13 15.40
CA THR A 90 -0.64 -1.27 14.61
C THR A 90 -1.29 -1.39 13.25
N LEU A 91 -2.59 -1.14 13.21
CA LEU A 91 -3.36 -1.13 12.00
C LEU A 91 -2.84 -0.13 10.96
N VAL A 92 -2.46 1.09 11.36
CA VAL A 92 -2.00 2.14 10.44
C VAL A 92 -0.71 1.71 9.75
N ARG A 93 0.27 1.23 10.52
CA ARG A 93 1.55 0.77 9.96
C ARG A 93 1.40 -0.38 8.97
N LEU A 94 0.48 -1.32 9.23
CA LEU A 94 0.19 -2.43 8.31
C LEU A 94 -0.49 -1.93 7.02
N LEU A 95 -1.39 -0.95 7.14
CA LEU A 95 -2.03 -0.30 5.99
C LEU A 95 -1.04 0.50 5.16
N ASP A 96 -0.11 1.22 5.80
CA ASP A 96 0.93 1.99 5.12
C ASP A 96 1.83 1.06 4.31
N TRP A 97 2.26 -0.07 4.90
CA TRP A 97 3.04 -1.07 4.18
C TRP A 97 2.27 -1.68 2.99
N LEU A 98 0.99 -2.03 3.18
CA LEU A 98 0.15 -2.52 2.08
C LEU A 98 -0.02 -1.45 1.01
N SER A 99 -0.14 -0.19 1.41
CA SER A 99 -0.26 0.95 0.49
C SER A 99 1.00 1.06 -0.35
N ASP A 100 2.16 1.14 0.27
CA ASP A 100 3.42 1.31 -0.45
C ASP A 100 3.68 0.14 -1.40
N THR A 101 3.44 -1.09 -0.96
CA THR A 101 3.52 -2.29 -1.81
C THR A 101 2.53 -2.22 -2.99
N ALA A 102 1.33 -1.68 -2.77
CA ALA A 102 0.34 -1.53 -3.83
C ALA A 102 0.70 -0.43 -4.84
N TYR A 103 1.35 0.65 -4.42
CA TYR A 103 1.91 1.66 -5.31
C TYR A 103 3.12 1.13 -6.09
N ASP A 104 4.00 0.35 -5.46
CA ASP A 104 5.11 -0.32 -6.16
C ASP A 104 4.62 -1.29 -7.25
N ALA A 105 3.34 -1.70 -7.16
CA ALA A 105 2.68 -2.59 -8.11
C ALA A 105 1.62 -1.91 -8.99
N ASP A 106 1.53 -0.58 -8.99
CA ASP A 106 0.51 0.19 -9.70
C ASP A 106 0.71 0.23 -11.23
N ASP A 107 -0.29 0.74 -11.94
CA ASP A 107 -0.25 0.82 -13.41
C ASP A 107 0.83 1.79 -13.90
N GLU A 108 1.16 2.85 -13.15
CA GLU A 108 2.23 3.79 -13.51
C GLU A 108 3.60 3.10 -13.44
N CYS A 109 3.88 2.36 -12.36
CA CYS A 109 5.09 1.58 -12.18
C CYS A 109 5.27 0.53 -13.28
N VAL A 110 4.20 -0.18 -13.66
CA VAL A 110 4.23 -1.12 -14.79
C VAL A 110 4.55 -0.40 -16.10
N ASN A 111 3.86 0.71 -16.39
CA ASN A 111 4.09 1.49 -17.61
C ASN A 111 5.53 2.03 -17.69
N VAL A 112 6.10 2.47 -16.58
CA VAL A 112 7.50 2.90 -16.51
C VAL A 112 8.43 1.72 -16.78
N SER A 113 8.20 0.57 -16.17
CA SER A 113 9.02 -0.63 -16.36
C SER A 113 8.97 -1.15 -17.80
N GLU A 114 7.80 -1.19 -18.44
CA GLU A 114 7.67 -1.61 -19.84
C GLU A 114 8.45 -0.69 -20.79
N ARG A 115 8.51 0.63 -20.51
CA ARG A 115 9.33 1.57 -21.30
C ARG A 115 10.83 1.29 -21.19
N HIS A 116 11.30 0.74 -20.07
CA HIS A 116 12.72 0.48 -19.82
C HIS A 116 13.16 -0.93 -20.19
N PHE A 117 12.31 -1.93 -19.94
CA PHE A 117 12.62 -3.35 -20.08
C PHE A 117 11.94 -4.01 -21.29
N GLY A 118 10.97 -3.34 -21.91
CA GLY A 118 10.25 -3.81 -23.09
C GLY A 118 8.82 -4.25 -22.81
N GLU A 119 8.05 -4.42 -23.89
CA GLU A 119 6.69 -4.97 -23.84
C GLU A 119 6.71 -6.39 -23.26
N GLY A 120 5.70 -6.74 -22.46
CA GLY A 120 5.60 -8.06 -21.82
C GLY A 120 6.30 -8.17 -20.46
N TYR A 121 6.89 -7.08 -19.94
CA TYR A 121 7.51 -7.05 -18.61
C TYR A 121 6.60 -7.63 -17.52
N LEU A 122 5.31 -7.28 -17.52
CA LEU A 122 4.35 -7.78 -16.53
C LEU A 122 4.09 -9.30 -16.67
N ASP A 123 4.13 -9.84 -17.89
CA ASP A 123 3.95 -11.27 -18.13
C ASP A 123 5.15 -12.10 -17.65
N GLU A 124 6.35 -11.53 -17.73
CA GLU A 124 7.59 -12.13 -17.26
C GLU A 124 7.75 -12.01 -15.74
N TYR A 125 7.27 -10.90 -15.15
CA TYR A 125 7.37 -10.64 -13.71
C TYR A 125 6.18 -11.23 -12.93
N ARG A 126 6.30 -12.53 -12.62
CA ARG A 126 5.22 -13.33 -12.04
C ARG A 126 4.74 -12.85 -10.68
N GLU A 127 5.64 -12.37 -9.84
CA GLU A 127 5.37 -11.95 -8.46
C GLU A 127 4.56 -10.65 -8.46
N LEU A 128 4.96 -9.69 -9.31
CA LEU A 128 4.23 -8.45 -9.54
C LEU A 128 2.81 -8.73 -10.05
N ARG A 129 2.68 -9.61 -11.04
CA ARG A 129 1.36 -10.02 -11.54
C ARG A 129 0.52 -10.70 -10.45
N ALA A 130 1.12 -11.62 -9.68
CA ALA A 130 0.42 -12.33 -8.61
C ALA A 130 -0.08 -11.37 -7.52
N PHE A 131 0.71 -10.36 -7.14
CA PHE A 131 0.26 -9.33 -6.22
C PHE A 131 -0.93 -8.55 -6.79
N ARG A 132 -0.88 -8.15 -8.07
CA ARG A 132 -1.96 -7.43 -8.74
C ARG A 132 -3.26 -8.25 -8.82
N ASP A 133 -3.14 -9.57 -9.01
CA ASP A 133 -4.28 -10.50 -8.97
C ASP A 133 -4.93 -10.59 -7.57
N LEU A 134 -4.20 -10.26 -6.50
CA LEU A 134 -4.73 -10.22 -5.12
C LEU A 134 -5.47 -8.93 -4.77
N ARG A 135 -5.42 -7.88 -5.62
CA ARG A 135 -6.04 -6.57 -5.31
C ARG A 135 -7.50 -6.67 -4.85
N PRO A 136 -8.38 -7.47 -5.47
CA PRO A 136 -9.76 -7.65 -4.96
C PRO A 136 -9.83 -8.23 -3.56
N ALA A 137 -8.96 -9.19 -3.23
CA ALA A 137 -8.93 -9.79 -1.90
C ALA A 137 -8.45 -8.77 -0.86
N ILE A 138 -7.34 -8.09 -1.13
CA ILE A 138 -6.79 -7.06 -0.23
C ILE A 138 -7.81 -5.92 -0.04
N PHE A 139 -8.44 -5.45 -1.13
CA PHE A 139 -9.46 -4.40 -1.06
C PHE A 139 -10.63 -4.82 -0.17
N SER A 140 -11.10 -6.07 -0.27
CA SER A 140 -12.17 -6.57 0.59
C SER A 140 -11.85 -6.50 2.09
N ALA A 141 -10.57 -6.58 2.48
CA ALA A 141 -10.14 -6.44 3.86
C ALA A 141 -9.97 -4.96 4.28
N VAL A 142 -9.51 -4.10 3.37
CA VAL A 142 -9.30 -2.68 3.63
C VAL A 142 -10.60 -1.88 3.61
N HIS A 143 -11.57 -2.25 2.76
CA HIS A 143 -12.81 -1.51 2.52
C HIS A 143 -13.59 -1.14 3.79
N PRO A 144 -13.80 -2.03 4.78
CA PRO A 144 -14.48 -1.67 6.03
C PRO A 144 -13.78 -0.55 6.82
N LEU A 145 -12.46 -0.42 6.68
CA LEU A 145 -11.64 0.54 7.42
C LEU A 145 -11.76 1.98 6.90
N LEU A 146 -12.34 2.19 5.71
CA LEU A 146 -12.68 3.51 5.17
C LEU A 146 -13.68 4.28 6.05
N GLY A 147 -14.44 3.54 6.86
CA GLY A 147 -15.41 4.04 7.82
C GLY A 147 -14.96 4.04 9.28
N HIS A 148 -13.71 3.69 9.58
CA HIS A 148 -13.19 3.59 10.96
C HIS A 148 -13.34 4.89 11.76
N ASP A 149 -13.47 4.86 13.09
CA ASP A 149 -13.67 6.08 13.90
C ASP A 149 -12.40 6.95 13.98
N ASP A 150 -11.23 6.32 14.00
CA ASP A 150 -9.93 6.97 13.94
C ASP A 150 -9.65 7.55 12.53
N ALA A 151 -9.26 8.83 12.47
CA ALA A 151 -8.93 9.51 11.23
C ALA A 151 -7.67 8.95 10.56
N GLU A 152 -6.64 8.58 11.30
CA GLU A 152 -5.39 8.05 10.76
C GLU A 152 -5.65 6.71 10.07
N VAL A 153 -6.41 5.82 10.72
CA VAL A 153 -6.82 4.53 10.11
C VAL A 153 -7.63 4.75 8.84
N ARG A 154 -8.60 5.68 8.84
CA ARG A 154 -9.38 5.97 7.63
C ARG A 154 -8.53 6.54 6.51
N HIS A 155 -7.55 7.39 6.83
CA HIS A 155 -6.66 7.97 5.84
C HIS A 155 -5.76 6.90 5.24
N ALA A 156 -5.06 6.12 6.08
CA ALA A 156 -4.23 5.00 5.63
C ALA A 156 -5.04 4.02 4.77
N ALA A 157 -6.24 3.61 5.21
CA ALA A 157 -7.11 2.72 4.45
C ALA A 157 -7.51 3.29 3.08
N LEU A 158 -7.81 4.59 2.98
CA LEU A 158 -8.10 5.22 1.71
C LEU A 158 -6.87 5.18 0.78
N ILE A 159 -5.70 5.54 1.30
CA ILE A 159 -4.47 5.60 0.50
C ILE A 159 -4.07 4.20 0.03
N THR A 160 -4.24 3.15 0.85
CA THR A 160 -4.10 1.76 0.44
C THR A 160 -5.13 1.37 -0.62
N ALA A 161 -6.39 1.81 -0.49
CA ALA A 161 -7.47 1.40 -1.39
C ALA A 161 -7.31 1.94 -2.83
N ILE A 162 -6.74 3.14 -2.99
CA ILE A 162 -6.56 3.81 -4.30
C ILE A 162 -5.92 2.89 -5.35
N PRO A 163 -4.65 2.42 -5.19
CA PRO A 163 -3.98 1.60 -6.21
C PRO A 163 -4.63 0.23 -6.39
N LEU A 164 -5.34 -0.29 -5.37
CA LEU A 164 -6.07 -1.56 -5.52
C LEU A 164 -7.21 -1.41 -6.54
N THR A 165 -7.87 -0.25 -6.61
CA THR A 165 -9.01 -0.01 -7.52
C THR A 165 -8.67 0.16 -8.99
N GLU A 166 -7.40 0.14 -9.35
CA GLU A 166 -6.96 -0.02 -10.74
C GLU A 166 -7.35 -1.40 -11.29
N HIS A 167 -7.54 -2.40 -10.43
CA HIS A 167 -8.07 -3.69 -10.86
C HIS A 167 -9.49 -3.50 -11.45
N PRO A 168 -9.78 -4.00 -12.68
CA PRO A 168 -11.04 -3.71 -13.38
C PRO A 168 -12.30 -4.03 -12.57
N ALA A 169 -12.27 -5.11 -11.78
CA ALA A 169 -13.39 -5.51 -10.92
C ALA A 169 -13.74 -4.52 -9.79
N LEU A 170 -12.86 -3.56 -9.49
CA LEU A 170 -13.00 -2.61 -8.39
C LEU A 170 -13.29 -1.18 -8.85
N THR A 171 -13.33 -0.92 -10.16
CA THR A 171 -13.60 0.40 -10.74
C THR A 171 -14.93 1.01 -10.30
N ALA A 172 -15.92 0.18 -9.96
CA ALA A 172 -17.19 0.63 -9.41
C ALA A 172 -17.08 1.41 -8.08
N HIS A 173 -15.96 1.26 -7.35
CA HIS A 173 -15.72 1.95 -6.08
C HIS A 173 -15.11 3.35 -6.23
N HIS A 174 -14.73 3.80 -7.43
CA HIS A 174 -14.10 5.13 -7.61
C HIS A 174 -14.96 6.27 -7.08
N ALA A 175 -16.28 6.23 -7.28
CA ALA A 175 -17.19 7.26 -6.78
C ALA A 175 -17.26 7.31 -5.24
N GLU A 176 -17.22 6.14 -4.59
CA GLU A 176 -17.17 6.02 -3.13
C GLU A 176 -15.82 6.55 -2.60
N LEU A 177 -14.71 6.09 -3.17
CA LEU A 177 -13.38 6.54 -2.78
C LEU A 177 -13.19 8.04 -3.00
N ALA A 178 -13.79 8.62 -4.05
CA ALA A 178 -13.79 10.06 -4.26
C ALA A 178 -14.50 10.84 -3.14
N HIS A 179 -15.51 10.26 -2.49
CA HIS A 179 -16.11 10.87 -1.30
C HIS A 179 -15.15 10.85 -0.11
N HIS A 180 -14.49 9.70 0.12
CA HIS A 180 -13.46 9.58 1.16
C HIS A 180 -12.27 10.51 0.91
N ALA A 181 -11.82 10.65 -0.34
CA ALA A 181 -10.74 11.55 -0.73
C ALA A 181 -11.07 13.02 -0.46
N ARG A 182 -12.27 13.48 -0.79
CA ARG A 182 -12.71 14.85 -0.43
C ARG A 182 -12.66 15.08 1.08
N ARG A 183 -13.09 14.10 1.87
CA ARG A 183 -13.02 14.18 3.33
C ARG A 183 -11.57 14.23 3.83
N LEU A 184 -10.69 13.39 3.30
CA LEU A 184 -9.25 13.42 3.63
C LEU A 184 -8.66 14.78 3.28
N LEU A 185 -8.90 15.30 2.08
CA LEU A 185 -8.38 16.58 1.61
C LEU A 185 -8.92 17.77 2.41
N ALA A 186 -10.07 17.65 3.07
CA ALA A 186 -10.59 18.69 3.96
C ALA A 186 -9.93 18.67 5.35
N THR A 187 -9.42 17.51 5.82
CA THR A 187 -9.00 17.33 7.22
C THR A 187 -7.52 17.04 7.41
N SER A 188 -6.87 16.44 6.43
CA SER A 188 -5.48 15.97 6.55
C SER A 188 -4.49 17.07 6.22
N THR A 189 -3.45 17.15 7.04
CA THR A 189 -2.23 17.94 6.79
C THR A 189 -1.08 17.06 6.30
N ASP A 190 -1.27 15.74 6.20
CA ASP A 190 -0.26 14.83 5.66
C ASP A 190 -0.15 15.04 4.16
N ARG A 191 0.98 15.62 3.74
CA ARG A 191 1.23 15.95 2.35
C ARG A 191 1.20 14.71 1.44
N HIS A 192 1.79 13.60 1.88
CA HIS A 192 1.90 12.39 1.07
C HIS A 192 0.52 11.80 0.79
N HIS A 193 -0.34 11.75 1.82
CA HIS A 193 -1.73 11.32 1.67
C HIS A 193 -2.53 12.25 0.76
N ARG A 194 -2.34 13.57 0.91
CA ARG A 194 -3.02 14.55 0.05
C ARG A 194 -2.60 14.42 -1.40
N ASP A 195 -1.30 14.31 -1.69
CA ASP A 195 -0.76 14.15 -3.04
C ASP A 195 -1.37 12.90 -3.72
N ARG A 196 -1.30 11.74 -3.05
CA ARG A 196 -1.90 10.49 -3.53
C ARG A 196 -3.41 10.61 -3.78
N ALA A 197 -4.16 11.26 -2.89
CA ALA A 197 -5.59 11.46 -3.05
C ALA A 197 -5.94 12.42 -4.21
N LEU A 198 -5.17 13.50 -4.39
CA LEU A 198 -5.37 14.45 -5.50
C LEU A 198 -5.09 13.80 -6.85
N ASP A 199 -4.02 13.02 -6.95
CA ASP A 199 -3.64 12.34 -8.20
C ASP A 199 -4.68 11.27 -8.58
N ALA A 200 -5.16 10.50 -7.60
CA ALA A 200 -6.28 9.57 -7.81
C ALA A 200 -7.56 10.27 -8.28
N MET A 201 -7.95 11.37 -7.62
CA MET A 201 -9.13 12.14 -8.01
C MET A 201 -9.05 12.66 -9.45
N LYS A 202 -7.87 13.13 -9.88
CA LYS A 202 -7.63 13.55 -11.27
C LYS A 202 -7.74 12.37 -12.23
N ALA A 203 -7.14 11.23 -11.89
CA ALA A 203 -7.21 10.00 -12.70
C ALA A 203 -8.66 9.50 -12.88
N TRP A 204 -9.51 9.66 -11.86
CA TRP A 204 -10.94 9.35 -11.94
C TRP A 204 -11.79 10.44 -12.61
N GLY A 205 -11.18 11.51 -13.10
CA GLY A 205 -11.85 12.59 -13.85
C GLY A 205 -12.55 13.63 -12.99
N HIS A 206 -12.20 13.77 -11.71
CA HIS A 206 -12.71 14.82 -10.84
C HIS A 206 -11.87 16.11 -10.93
N ASP A 207 -12.54 17.26 -10.89
CA ASP A 207 -11.89 18.54 -10.67
C ASP A 207 -11.43 18.65 -9.21
N THR A 208 -10.14 18.95 -9.02
CA THR A 208 -9.50 19.09 -7.71
C THR A 208 -9.15 20.52 -7.37
N GLY A 209 -9.41 21.51 -8.23
CA GLY A 209 -8.96 22.89 -8.04
C GLY A 209 -9.42 23.50 -6.71
N ASP A 210 -10.68 23.26 -6.34
CA ASP A 210 -11.27 23.75 -5.08
C ASP A 210 -10.86 22.91 -3.84
N LEU A 211 -10.11 21.82 -4.04
CA LEU A 211 -9.66 20.90 -2.98
C LEU A 211 -8.18 21.07 -2.64
N GLU A 212 -7.41 21.70 -3.52
CA GLU A 212 -6.00 22.01 -3.30
C GLU A 212 -5.85 23.14 -2.26
N ASN A 213 -4.94 22.97 -1.30
CA ASN A 213 -4.53 24.03 -0.39
C ASN A 213 -3.28 24.75 -0.91
N ALA A 214 -2.80 25.77 -0.19
CA ALA A 214 -1.64 26.55 -0.59
C ALA A 214 -0.35 25.72 -0.74
N ASP A 215 -0.18 24.69 0.11
CA ASP A 215 1.00 23.82 0.08
C ASP A 215 0.95 22.87 -1.14
N ASP A 216 -0.22 22.32 -1.45
CA ASP A 216 -0.44 21.47 -2.63
C ASP A 216 -0.13 22.25 -3.92
N ILE A 217 -0.60 23.49 -4.00
CA ILE A 217 -0.35 24.39 -5.14
C ILE A 217 1.14 24.68 -5.27
N ALA A 218 1.79 25.06 -4.17
CA ALA A 218 3.22 25.38 -4.17
C ALA A 218 4.09 24.19 -4.61
N ASP A 219 3.71 22.98 -4.22
CA ASP A 219 4.42 21.78 -4.62
C ASP A 219 4.20 21.40 -6.09
N ARG A 220 2.96 21.48 -6.58
CA ARG A 220 2.66 21.25 -8.00
C ARG A 220 3.48 22.19 -8.89
N GLU A 221 3.60 23.46 -8.50
CA GLU A 221 4.47 24.42 -9.20
C GLU A 221 5.95 24.07 -9.11
N ARG A 222 6.43 23.57 -7.96
CA ARG A 222 7.81 23.08 -7.80
C ARG A 222 8.07 21.89 -8.73
N ARG A 223 7.20 20.88 -8.76
CA ARG A 223 7.30 19.72 -9.66
C ARG A 223 7.32 20.14 -11.13
N ALA A 224 6.42 21.05 -11.53
CA ALA A 224 6.37 21.57 -12.90
C ALA A 224 7.69 22.27 -13.31
N ARG A 225 8.30 23.04 -12.40
CA ARG A 225 9.61 23.68 -12.64
C ARG A 225 10.72 22.65 -12.83
N LEU A 226 10.76 21.61 -11.99
CA LEU A 226 11.78 20.55 -12.09
C LEU A 226 11.66 19.78 -13.41
N VAL A 227 10.44 19.44 -13.83
CA VAL A 227 10.20 18.75 -15.11
C VAL A 227 10.64 19.63 -16.29
N ALA A 228 10.31 20.93 -16.27
CA ALA A 228 10.74 21.86 -17.31
C ALA A 228 12.27 22.00 -17.38
N GLU A 229 12.95 22.00 -16.23
CA GLU A 229 14.41 22.04 -16.14
C GLU A 229 15.07 20.76 -16.64
N LEU A 230 14.50 19.59 -16.33
CA LEU A 230 15.00 18.31 -16.85
C LEU A 230 14.81 18.20 -18.37
N ALA A 231 13.66 18.65 -18.88
CA ALA A 231 13.38 18.68 -20.31
C ALA A 231 14.34 19.61 -21.08
N SER A 232 14.67 20.78 -20.52
CA SER A 232 15.63 21.70 -21.15
C SER A 232 17.06 21.15 -21.17
N ARG A 233 17.44 20.36 -20.16
CA ARG A 233 18.75 19.69 -20.08
C ARG A 233 18.87 18.48 -21.02
N ALA A 234 17.77 17.80 -21.32
CA ALA A 234 17.77 16.64 -22.23
C ALA A 234 17.69 17.03 -23.72
N GLY A 235 17.31 18.26 -24.04
CA GLY A 235 17.13 18.77 -25.41
C GLY A 235 18.26 19.65 -25.96
N GLY A 236 19.37 19.82 -25.22
CA GLY A 236 20.56 20.58 -25.63
C GLY A 236 21.79 19.69 -25.77
#